data_AF-A0A956F451-F1
#
_entry.id   AF-A0A956F451-F1
#
_cell.length_a   1.000
_cell.length_b   1.000
_cell.length_c   1.000
_cell.angle_alpha   90.00
_cell.angle_beta   90.00
_cell.angle_gamma   90.00
#
_symmetry.space_group_name_H-M   'P 1'
#
loop_
_entity.id
_entity.type
_entity.pdbx_description
1 polymer ?
#
loop_
_entity_poly.entity_id
_entity_poly.type
_entity_poly.pdbx_seq_one_letter_code
_entity_poly.pdbx_strand_id
1 'polypeptide(L)'
;GQPGYPAAPGATTEGPMDFSEPPEPSTLAEWEAYFERNANSLASGFQCFEACRALQSLERAQKRICELLAGGDDPQNRCERAKERVAAAKSRVESQCQCPATP
;
A
#
# COMPACT_ATOMS: atom_id res chain seq x y z
N GLY A 1 -53.57 -10.50 13.87
CA GLY A 1 -52.63 -10.03 12.84
C GLY A 1 -51.42 -9.44 13.51
N GLN A 2 -50.27 -10.12 13.44
CA GLN A 2 -48.96 -9.60 13.82
C GLN A 2 -48.09 -9.63 12.55
N PRO A 3 -47.43 -8.53 12.16
CA PRO A 3 -46.47 -8.57 11.06
C PRO A 3 -45.15 -9.20 11.52
N GLY A 4 -44.72 -10.23 10.79
CA GLY A 4 -43.43 -10.89 10.97
C GLY A 4 -42.29 -10.05 10.40
N TYR A 5 -41.21 -9.95 11.16
CA TYR A 5 -39.94 -9.36 10.74
C TYR A 5 -39.08 -10.44 10.07
N PRO A 6 -38.45 -10.19 8.91
CA PRO A 6 -37.47 -11.12 8.37
C PRO A 6 -36.16 -11.05 9.19
N ALA A 7 -35.65 -12.23 9.54
CA ALA A 7 -34.38 -12.43 10.23
C ALA A 7 -33.21 -11.92 9.37
N ALA A 8 -32.34 -11.10 9.97
CA ALA A 8 -31.04 -10.79 9.41
C ALA A 8 -30.06 -11.96 9.70
N PRO A 9 -29.42 -12.56 8.68
CA PRO A 9 -28.30 -13.46 8.90
C PRO A 9 -27.00 -12.66 8.96
N GLY A 10 -26.24 -12.80 10.05
CA GLY A 10 -24.86 -12.31 10.09
C GLY A 10 -24.35 -11.90 11.47
N ALA A 11 -24.31 -12.84 12.41
CA ALA A 11 -23.38 -12.77 13.52
C ALA A 11 -21.97 -13.06 12.99
N THR A 12 -20.98 -12.21 13.27
CA THR A 12 -19.60 -12.59 13.64
C THR A 12 -18.99 -11.40 14.37
N THR A 13 -18.92 -11.49 15.70
CA THR A 13 -17.68 -11.77 16.43
C THR A 13 -16.83 -10.51 16.58
N GLU A 14 -17.01 -9.87 17.73
CA GLU A 14 -16.03 -8.99 18.35
C GLU A 14 -14.72 -9.78 18.51
N GLY A 15 -13.84 -9.69 17.51
CA GLY A 15 -12.47 -10.14 17.61
C GLY A 15 -11.65 -9.16 18.46
N PRO A 16 -10.56 -9.62 19.11
CA PRO A 16 -9.64 -8.72 19.81
C PRO A 16 -9.21 -7.60 18.85
N MET A 17 -9.03 -6.38 19.37
CA MET A 17 -8.54 -5.25 18.57
C MET A 17 -7.16 -5.61 18.01
N ASP A 18 -7.18 -6.21 16.83
CA ASP A 18 -6.03 -6.64 16.10
C ASP A 18 -5.45 -5.38 15.48
N PHE A 19 -4.29 -4.96 15.96
CA PHE A 19 -3.41 -4.00 15.29
C PHE A 19 -2.83 -4.62 13.99
N SER A 20 -3.61 -5.47 13.31
CA SER A 20 -3.30 -6.05 12.03
C SER A 20 -3.08 -4.92 11.05
N GLU A 21 -1.91 -4.96 10.43
CA GLU A 21 -1.63 -4.28 9.18
C GLU A 21 -2.89 -4.30 8.31
N PRO A 22 -3.26 -3.16 7.68
CA PRO A 22 -4.40 -3.15 6.78
C PRO A 22 -4.27 -4.31 5.79
N PRO A 23 -5.38 -5.00 5.46
CA PRO A 23 -5.33 -6.20 4.64
C PRO A 23 -4.50 -5.92 3.39
N GLU A 24 -3.56 -6.82 3.09
CA GLU A 24 -2.70 -6.63 1.93
C GLU A 24 -3.57 -6.48 0.67
N PRO A 25 -3.27 -5.48 -0.19
CA PRO A 25 -4.04 -5.25 -1.39
C PRO A 25 -4.09 -6.52 -2.24
N SER A 26 -5.26 -6.87 -2.78
CA SER A 26 -5.44 -8.12 -3.52
C SER A 26 -5.44 -7.90 -5.04
N THR A 27 -5.76 -6.69 -5.49
CA THR A 27 -5.87 -6.31 -6.89
C THR A 27 -4.90 -5.20 -7.29
N LEU A 28 -4.64 -5.07 -8.60
CA LEU A 28 -3.78 -4.00 -9.13
C LEU A 28 -4.25 -2.61 -8.70
N ALA A 29 -5.55 -2.34 -8.78
CA ALA A 29 -6.12 -1.03 -8.42
C ALA A 29 -5.94 -0.71 -6.93
N GLU A 30 -6.04 -1.71 -6.04
CA GLU A 30 -5.77 -1.52 -4.62
C GLU A 30 -4.27 -1.31 -4.35
N TRP A 31 -3.39 -2.01 -5.07
CA TRP A 31 -1.94 -1.78 -4.99
C TRP A 31 -1.55 -0.38 -5.47
N GLU A 32 -2.20 0.13 -6.51
CA GLU A 32 -2.02 1.51 -6.98
C GLU A 32 -2.49 2.52 -5.93
N ALA A 33 -3.68 2.33 -5.35
CA ALA A 33 -4.17 3.20 -4.27
C ALA A 33 -3.26 3.15 -3.03
N TYR A 34 -2.77 1.96 -2.67
CA TYR A 34 -1.79 1.78 -1.61
C TYR A 34 -0.48 2.52 -1.92
N PHE A 35 -0.01 2.43 -3.16
CA PHE A 35 1.17 3.16 -3.63
C PHE A 35 0.99 4.67 -3.47
N GLU A 36 -0.12 5.24 -3.97
CA GLU A 36 -0.40 6.67 -3.84
C GLU A 36 -0.45 7.14 -2.38
N ARG A 37 -1.07 6.35 -1.50
CA ARG A 37 -1.16 6.67 -0.08
C ARG A 37 0.22 6.80 0.57
N ASN A 38 1.10 5.84 0.32
CA ASN A 38 2.45 5.85 0.88
C ASN A 38 3.33 6.95 0.25
N ALA A 39 3.13 7.26 -1.04
CA ALA A 39 3.81 8.37 -1.70
C ALA A 39 3.41 9.72 -1.10
N ASN A 40 2.14 9.89 -0.73
CA ASN A 40 1.66 11.09 -0.04
C ASN A 40 2.23 11.20 1.39
N SER A 41 2.42 10.07 2.08
CA SER A 41 3.08 10.05 3.39
C SER A 41 4.53 10.55 3.32
N LEU A 42 5.28 10.20 2.26
CA LEU A 42 6.62 10.75 2.02
C LEU A 42 6.61 12.26 1.76
N ALA A 43 5.58 12.78 1.07
CA ALA A 43 5.48 14.21 0.80
C ALA A 43 5.12 15.02 2.07
N SER A 44 4.48 14.38 3.05
CA SER A 44 3.95 15.06 4.24
C SER A 44 4.81 14.89 5.50
N GLY A 45 5.70 13.89 5.54
CA GLY A 45 6.46 13.50 6.74
C GLY A 45 7.91 13.98 6.75
N PHE A 46 8.27 14.82 7.73
CA PHE A 46 9.66 15.22 8.02
C PHE A 46 10.43 14.21 8.90
N GLN A 47 9.77 13.15 9.39
CA GLN A 47 10.41 12.19 10.29
C GLN A 47 11.01 11.03 9.52
N CYS A 48 12.33 10.83 9.67
CA CYS A 48 13.07 9.80 8.93
C CYS A 48 12.53 8.39 9.14
N PHE A 49 12.05 8.06 10.33
CA PHE A 49 11.45 6.74 10.58
C PHE A 49 10.22 6.47 9.70
N GLU A 50 9.28 7.41 9.68
CA GLU A 50 8.06 7.31 8.86
C GLU A 50 8.40 7.37 7.36
N ALA A 51 9.38 8.18 6.97
CA ALA A 51 9.84 8.25 5.60
C ALA A 51 10.46 6.92 5.12
N CYS A 52 11.32 6.31 5.93
CA CYS A 52 11.90 5.00 5.62
C CYS A 52 10.85 3.90 5.60
N ARG A 53 9.85 3.94 6.49
CA ARG A 53 8.72 2.99 6.48
C ARG A 53 7.87 3.15 5.23
N ALA A 54 7.53 4.38 4.85
CA ALA A 54 6.76 4.67 3.65
C ALA A 54 7.51 4.27 2.38
N LEU A 55 8.83 4.48 2.33
CA LEU A 55 9.69 4.03 1.23
C LEU A 55 9.64 2.51 1.06
N GLN A 56 9.80 1.75 2.14
CA GLN A 56 9.70 0.28 2.10
C GLN A 56 8.32 -0.20 1.63
N SER A 57 7.26 0.48 2.06
CA SER A 57 5.91 0.18 1.57
C SER A 57 5.74 0.51 0.08
N LEU A 58 6.37 1.57 -0.42
CA LEU A 58 6.39 1.88 -1.86
C LEU A 58 7.16 0.85 -2.68
N GLU A 59 8.33 0.40 -2.21
CA GLU A 59 9.12 -0.65 -2.87
C GLU A 59 8.33 -1.96 -2.99
N ARG A 60 7.64 -2.37 -1.91
CA ARG A 60 6.76 -3.54 -1.92
C ARG A 60 5.61 -3.39 -2.91
N ALA A 61 4.93 -2.25 -2.89
CA ALA A 61 3.83 -1.98 -3.79
C ALA A 61 4.27 -1.93 -5.26
N GLN A 62 5.39 -1.28 -5.56
CA GLN A 62 5.98 -1.24 -6.88
C GLN A 62 6.34 -2.64 -7.40
N LYS A 63 6.98 -3.47 -6.58
CA LYS A 63 7.27 -4.85 -6.94
C LYS A 63 5.99 -5.60 -7.30
N ARG A 64 4.95 -5.45 -6.48
CA ARG A 64 3.69 -6.17 -6.67
C ARG A 64 2.90 -5.69 -7.89
N ILE A 65 2.87 -4.37 -8.15
CA ILE A 65 2.32 -3.78 -9.37
C ILE A 65 3.02 -4.39 -10.60
N CYS A 66 4.35 -4.43 -10.59
CA CYS A 66 5.12 -5.02 -11.67
C CYS A 66 4.86 -6.52 -11.84
N GLU A 67 4.75 -7.30 -10.77
CA GLU A 67 4.41 -8.73 -10.83
C GLU A 67 3.02 -8.98 -11.44
N LEU A 68 2.02 -8.19 -11.04
CA LEU A 68 0.66 -8.30 -11.55
C LEU A 68 0.57 -7.93 -13.04
N LEU A 69 1.41 -6.99 -13.48
CA LEU A 69 1.49 -6.55 -14.88
C LEU A 69 2.41 -7.42 -15.75
N ALA A 70 3.34 -8.18 -15.17
CA ALA A 70 4.25 -9.06 -15.90
C ALA A 70 3.54 -10.17 -16.72
N GLY A 71 2.29 -10.49 -16.36
CA GLY A 71 1.45 -11.45 -17.06
C GLY A 71 0.33 -10.85 -17.92
N GLY A 72 0.27 -9.53 -18.07
CA GLY A 72 -0.83 -8.82 -18.74
C GLY A 72 -0.36 -7.64 -19.59
N ASP A 73 -1.32 -6.90 -20.15
CA ASP A 73 -1.05 -5.69 -20.92
C ASP A 73 -0.84 -4.50 -19.96
N ASP A 74 0.29 -3.80 -20.08
CA ASP A 74 0.59 -2.56 -19.34
C ASP A 74 0.59 -1.35 -20.29
N PRO A 75 -0.57 -0.96 -20.85
CA PRO A 75 -0.64 0.09 -21.87
C PRO A 75 -0.23 1.48 -21.33
N GLN A 76 -0.10 1.63 -20.01
CA GLN A 76 0.21 2.90 -19.35
C GLN A 76 1.62 2.92 -18.74
N ASN A 77 2.45 1.88 -18.97
CA ASN A 77 3.78 1.74 -18.37
C ASN A 77 3.73 1.95 -16.85
N ARG A 78 2.72 1.40 -16.17
CA ARG A 78 2.47 1.63 -14.75
C ARG A 78 3.58 1.04 -13.89
N CYS A 79 4.13 -0.11 -14.29
CA CYS A 79 5.28 -0.69 -13.62
C CYS A 79 6.51 0.22 -13.71
N GLU A 80 6.83 0.75 -14.90
CA GLU A 80 7.95 1.68 -15.08
C GLU A 80 7.73 2.98 -14.28
N ARG A 81 6.53 3.56 -14.33
CA ARG A 81 6.20 4.74 -13.54
C ARG A 81 6.33 4.50 -12.03
N ALA A 82 5.91 3.33 -11.55
CA ALA A 82 6.08 2.97 -10.14
C ALA A 82 7.58 2.89 -9.78
N LYS A 83 8.42 2.29 -10.64
CA LYS A 83 9.88 2.24 -10.44
C LYS A 83 10.50 3.63 -10.38
N GLU A 84 10.17 4.51 -11.33
CA GLU A 84 10.69 5.88 -11.37
C GLU A 84 10.34 6.65 -10.09
N ARG A 85 9.10 6.49 -9.61
CA ARG A 85 8.64 7.14 -8.37
C ARG A 85 9.33 6.59 -7.14
N VAL A 86 9.53 5.27 -7.04
CA VAL A 86 10.31 4.65 -5.96
C VAL A 86 11.75 5.16 -6.00
N ALA A 87 12.39 5.20 -7.16
CA ALA A 87 13.75 5.71 -7.29
C ALA A 87 13.88 7.18 -6.85
N ALA A 88 12.92 8.03 -7.26
CA ALA A 88 12.87 9.42 -6.83
C ALA A 88 12.62 9.56 -5.32
N ALA A 89 11.70 8.76 -4.77
CA ALA A 89 11.43 8.70 -3.33
C ALA A 89 12.67 8.27 -2.54
N LYS A 90 13.34 7.19 -2.99
CA LYS A 90 14.57 6.68 -2.39
C LYS A 90 15.65 7.74 -2.36
N SER A 91 15.94 8.38 -3.49
CA SER A 91 16.94 9.44 -3.57
C SER A 91 16.63 10.60 -2.60
N ARG A 92 15.37 11.00 -2.48
CA ARG A 92 14.95 12.06 -1.54
C ARG A 92 15.12 11.66 -0.09
N VAL A 93 14.70 10.44 0.27
CA VAL A 93 14.82 9.94 1.64
C VAL A 93 16.29 9.76 1.98
N GLU A 94 17.10 9.13 1.13
CA GLU A 94 18.55 8.94 1.34
C GLU A 94 19.32 10.27 1.48
N SER A 95 18.85 11.33 0.81
CA SER A 95 19.46 12.67 0.92
C SER A 95 19.18 13.35 2.26
N GLN A 96 18.14 12.94 2.99
CA GLN A 96 17.69 13.57 4.24
C GLN A 96 17.80 12.65 5.46
N CYS A 97 17.79 11.34 5.23
CA CYS A 97 17.59 10.29 6.21
C CYS A 97 18.43 9.07 5.83
N GLN A 98 18.98 8.40 6.83
CA GLN A 98 19.72 7.16 6.63
C GLN A 98 18.82 5.98 6.99
N CYS A 99 18.14 5.43 5.98
CA CYS A 99 17.30 4.26 6.20
C CYS A 99 18.16 3.03 6.44
N PRO A 100 17.80 2.17 7.41
CA PRO A 100 18.46 0.87 7.53
C PRO A 100 18.23 0.10 6.23
N ALA A 101 19.31 -0.42 5.65
CA ALA A 101 19.21 -1.35 4.53
C ALA A 101 18.38 -2.55 5.00
N THR A 102 17.33 -2.87 4.26
CA THR A 102 16.53 -4.07 4.48
C THR A 102 17.44 -5.30 4.33
N PRO A 103 17.44 -6.26 5.28
CA PRO A 103 18.13 -7.54 5.13
C PRO A 103 17.51 -8.42 4.04
#